data_AF-N9MQX7-F1
#
_entry.id   AF-N9MQX7-F1
#
_cell.length_a   1.000
_cell.length_b   1.000
_cell.length_c   1.000
_cell.angle_alpha   90.00
_cell.angle_beta   90.00
_cell.angle_gamma   90.00
#
_symmetry.space_group_name_H-M   'P 1'
#
loop_
_entity.id
_entity.type
_entity.pdbx_description
1 polymer ?
#
loop_
_entity_poly.entity_id
_entity_poly.type
_entity_poly.pdbx_seq_one_letter_code
_entity_poly.pdbx_strand_id
1 'polypeptide(L)'
;MDIQKERELFEEWAKEKGLTRTRCEDTGVYFNYKTFYAWESWQAAKAHEAEKFKGYVLVPVEPTDAMLFAASGRDIVAEHYGDENILWPELRETWKAMVEAARGGNDESE
;
A
#
# COMPACT_ATOMS: atom_id res chain seq x y z
N MET A 1 -10.55 -4.68 0.48
CA MET A 1 -10.11 -4.83 1.88
C MET A 1 -10.30 -6.28 2.29
N ASP A 2 -9.24 -6.95 2.73
CA ASP A 2 -9.34 -8.29 3.31
C ASP A 2 -9.79 -8.16 4.77
N ILE A 3 -11.08 -8.39 5.01
CA ILE A 3 -11.67 -8.17 6.32
C ILE A 3 -11.11 -9.11 7.40
N GLN A 4 -10.60 -10.28 7.01
CA GLN A 4 -10.05 -11.24 7.96
C GLN A 4 -8.68 -10.76 8.44
N LYS A 5 -7.82 -10.32 7.52
CA LYS A 5 -6.53 -9.73 7.86
C LYS A 5 -6.67 -8.45 8.69
N GLU A 6 -7.61 -7.57 8.33
CA GLU A 6 -7.88 -6.36 9.13
C GLU A 6 -8.38 -6.69 10.54
N ARG A 7 -9.17 -7.76 10.68
CA ARG A 7 -9.64 -8.22 11.99
C ARG A 7 -8.50 -8.75 12.85
N GLU A 8 -7.58 -9.52 12.28
CA GLU A 8 -6.40 -10.02 13.00
C GLU A 8 -5.55 -8.87 13.55
N LEU A 9 -5.27 -7.86 12.71
CA LEU A 9 -4.56 -6.64 13.11
C LEU A 9 -5.30 -5.87 14.22
N PHE A 10 -6.62 -5.73 14.09
CA PHE A 10 -7.44 -5.10 15.12
C PHE A 10 -7.42 -5.90 16.44
N GLU A 11 -7.51 -7.23 16.39
CA GLU A 11 -7.53 -8.09 17.59
C GLU A 11 -6.17 -8.12 18.30
N GLU A 12 -5.06 -7.94 17.58
CA GLU A 12 -3.74 -7.71 18.15
C GLU A 12 -3.67 -6.36 18.88
N TRP A 13 -4.06 -5.27 18.21
CA TRP A 13 -4.15 -3.95 18.84
C TRP A 13 -5.07 -3.96 20.07
N ALA A 14 -6.24 -4.59 19.96
CA ALA A 14 -7.22 -4.70 21.04
C ALA A 14 -6.63 -5.47 22.25
N LYS A 15 -5.83 -6.50 22.00
CA LYS A 15 -5.12 -7.25 23.05
C LYS A 15 -4.14 -6.35 23.80
N GLU A 16 -3.35 -5.55 23.09
CA GLU A 16 -2.41 -4.59 23.70
C GLU A 16 -3.11 -3.52 24.54
N LYS A 17 -4.33 -3.13 24.14
CA LYS A 17 -5.17 -2.17 24.87
C LYS A 17 -6.00 -2.80 25.99
N GLY A 18 -5.87 -4.11 26.23
CA GLY A 18 -6.62 -4.82 27.27
C GLY A 18 -8.13 -4.92 26.99
N LEU A 19 -8.53 -4.84 25.72
CA LEU A 19 -9.93 -4.95 25.31
C LEU A 19 -10.37 -6.42 25.22
N THR A 20 -11.63 -6.69 25.57
CA THR A 20 -12.22 -8.03 25.45
C THR A 20 -12.47 -8.36 23.99
N ARG A 21 -11.97 -9.50 23.52
CA ARG A 21 -12.05 -9.92 22.10
C ARG A 21 -13.07 -11.03 21.84
N THR A 22 -13.89 -11.36 22.84
CA THR A 22 -14.91 -12.40 22.73
C THR A 22 -15.99 -11.98 21.74
N ARG A 23 -16.31 -12.86 20.79
CA ARG A 23 -17.30 -12.65 19.74
C ARG A 23 -18.44 -13.65 19.86
N CYS A 24 -19.62 -13.21 19.44
CA CYS A 24 -20.74 -14.11 19.20
C CYS A 24 -20.44 -14.95 17.96
N GLU A 25 -20.55 -16.28 18.07
CA GLU A 25 -20.27 -17.19 16.95
C GLU A 25 -21.26 -17.00 15.79
N ASP A 26 -22.53 -16.71 16.10
CA ASP A 26 -23.59 -16.57 15.10
C ASP A 26 -23.54 -15.24 14.34
N THR A 27 -23.17 -14.15 15.03
CA THR A 27 -23.21 -12.79 14.46
C THR A 27 -21.82 -12.25 14.13
N GLY A 28 -20.77 -12.84 14.69
CA GLY A 28 -19.39 -12.34 14.58
C GLY A 28 -19.11 -11.04 15.33
N VAL A 29 -20.09 -10.50 16.06
CA VAL A 29 -20.02 -9.22 16.78
C VAL A 29 -19.31 -9.38 18.12
N TYR A 30 -18.54 -8.37 18.53
CA TYR A 30 -17.89 -8.34 19.84
C TYR A 30 -18.91 -8.11 20.97
N PHE A 31 -18.86 -8.94 22.02
CA PHE A 31 -19.77 -8.81 23.17
C PHE A 31 -19.52 -7.55 24.01
N ASN A 32 -18.30 -7.05 24.01
CA ASN A 32 -17.96 -5.84 24.74
C ASN A 32 -18.22 -4.61 23.87
N TYR A 33 -19.07 -3.70 24.35
CA TYR A 33 -19.45 -2.48 23.63
C TYR A 33 -18.24 -1.62 23.23
N LYS A 34 -17.20 -1.54 24.09
CA LYS A 34 -15.99 -0.76 23.77
C LYS A 34 -15.24 -1.39 22.60
N THR A 35 -15.07 -2.71 22.61
CA THR A 35 -14.42 -3.43 21.50
C THR A 35 -15.26 -3.36 20.24
N PHE A 36 -16.58 -3.48 20.36
CA PHE A 36 -17.50 -3.36 19.23
C PHE A 36 -17.39 -2.00 18.55
N TYR A 37 -17.54 -0.90 19.28
CA TYR A 37 -17.42 0.44 18.69
C TYR A 37 -16.01 0.74 18.17
N ALA A 38 -14.97 0.23 18.82
CA ALA A 38 -13.61 0.35 18.31
C ALA A 38 -13.43 -0.39 16.97
N TRP A 39 -14.05 -1.57 16.83
CA TRP A 39 -14.03 -2.33 15.58
C TRP A 39 -14.81 -1.60 14.48
N GLU A 40 -16.02 -1.10 14.75
CA GLU A 40 -16.76 -0.32 13.75
C GLU A 40 -15.98 0.93 13.31
N SER A 41 -15.33 1.61 14.25
CA SER A 41 -14.48 2.77 13.97
C SER A 41 -13.27 2.40 13.11
N TRP A 42 -12.64 1.26 13.38
CA TRP A 42 -11.54 0.72 12.57
C TRP A 42 -11.99 0.45 11.14
N GLN A 43 -13.13 -0.22 10.97
CA GLN A 43 -13.68 -0.53 9.65
C GLN A 43 -14.00 0.75 8.86
N ALA A 44 -14.61 1.75 9.51
CA ALA A 44 -14.90 3.04 8.89
C ALA A 44 -13.62 3.78 8.46
N ALA A 45 -12.58 3.78 9.32
CA ALA A 45 -11.30 4.38 9.00
C ALA A 45 -10.64 3.69 7.79
N LYS A 46 -10.66 2.36 7.74
CA LYS A 46 -10.11 1.58 6.62
C LYS A 46 -10.88 1.78 5.32
N ALA A 47 -12.20 1.88 5.39
CA ALA A 47 -13.03 2.20 4.22
C ALA A 47 -12.71 3.60 3.68
N HIS A 48 -12.57 4.59 4.57
CA HIS A 48 -12.19 5.95 4.19
C HIS A 48 -10.78 6.01 3.58
N GLU A 49 -9.82 5.31 4.17
CA GLU A 49 -8.47 5.16 3.63
C GLU A 49 -8.48 4.53 2.24
N ALA A 50 -9.27 3.45 2.03
CA ALA A 50 -9.41 2.81 0.73
C ALA A 50 -10.00 3.73 -0.35
N GLU A 51 -10.96 4.60 0.00
CA GLU A 51 -11.50 5.60 -0.93
C GLU A 51 -10.44 6.67 -1.31
N LYS A 52 -9.53 7.05 -0.40
CA LYS A 52 -8.41 7.94 -0.76
C LYS A 52 -7.48 7.36 -1.82
N PHE A 53 -7.33 6.04 -1.83
CA PHE A 53 -6.50 5.33 -2.80
C PHE A 53 -7.27 4.93 -4.07
N LYS A 54 -8.53 5.32 -4.21
CA LYS A 54 -9.32 5.02 -5.42
C LYS A 54 -8.76 5.77 -6.62
N GLY A 55 -8.35 5.02 -7.64
CA GLY A 55 -7.65 5.56 -8.81
C GLY A 55 -6.13 5.60 -8.67
N TYR A 56 -5.60 5.20 -7.50
CA TYR A 56 -4.17 5.06 -7.26
C TYR A 56 -3.80 3.57 -7.12
N VAL A 57 -2.56 3.24 -7.43
CA VAL A 57 -2.00 1.89 -7.23
C VAL A 57 -0.77 2.01 -6.33
N LEU A 58 -0.67 1.13 -5.34
CA LEU A 58 0.53 1.03 -4.51
C LEU A 58 1.66 0.41 -5.34
N VAL A 59 2.77 1.12 -5.41
CA VAL A 59 3.99 0.66 -6.08
C VAL A 59 5.14 0.57 -5.08
N PRO A 60 6.09 -0.37 -5.24
CA PRO A 60 7.27 -0.44 -4.40
C PRO A 60 8.07 0.86 -4.42
N VAL A 61 8.70 1.23 -3.30
CA VAL A 61 9.55 2.44 -3.24
C VAL A 61 10.74 2.33 -4.20
N GLU A 62 11.35 1.15 -4.29
CA GLU A 62 12.40 0.84 -5.26
C GLU A 62 11.82 0.04 -6.43
N PRO A 63 12.20 0.32 -7.69
CA PRO A 63 11.66 -0.40 -8.83
C PRO A 63 12.19 -1.84 -8.84
N THR A 64 11.31 -2.80 -9.10
CA THR A 64 11.72 -4.20 -9.30
C THR A 64 12.40 -4.36 -10.66
N ASP A 65 13.24 -5.39 -10.82
CA ASP A 65 13.89 -5.66 -12.11
C ASP A 65 12.87 -5.91 -13.23
N ALA A 66 11.73 -6.52 -12.91
CA ALA A 66 10.64 -6.69 -13.87
C ALA A 66 10.04 -5.34 -14.35
N MET A 67 9.98 -4.34 -13.46
CA MET A 67 9.50 -2.99 -13.82
C MET A 67 10.54 -2.26 -14.67
N LEU A 68 11.82 -2.34 -14.31
CA LEU A 68 12.92 -1.76 -15.10
C LEU A 68 12.99 -2.41 -16.48
N PHE A 69 12.83 -3.72 -16.55
CA PHE A 69 12.82 -4.49 -17.78
C PHE A 69 11.63 -4.16 -18.69
N ALA A 70 10.46 -3.91 -18.10
CA ALA A 70 9.30 -3.44 -18.86
C ALA A 70 9.50 -2.00 -19.38
N ALA A 71 10.15 -1.15 -18.59
CA ALA A 71 10.39 0.25 -18.93
C ALA A 71 11.50 0.43 -19.99
N SER A 72 12.51 -0.45 -20.02
CA SER A 72 13.62 -0.34 -20.96
C SER A 72 13.22 -0.64 -22.41
N GLY A 73 12.11 -1.37 -22.64
CA GLY A 73 11.64 -1.71 -23.99
C GLY A 73 12.63 -2.63 -24.72
N ARG A 74 12.46 -3.96 -24.56
CA ARG A 74 13.32 -5.02 -25.11
C ARG A 74 13.87 -4.77 -26.52
N ASP A 75 13.07 -4.19 -27.41
CA ASP A 75 13.41 -4.07 -28.83
C ASP A 75 14.38 -2.92 -29.14
N ILE A 76 14.40 -1.85 -28.33
CA ILE A 76 15.25 -0.68 -28.63
C ILE A 76 16.66 -0.85 -28.06
N VAL A 77 16.79 -1.44 -26.87
CA VAL A 77 18.07 -1.47 -26.13
C VAL A 77 19.01 -2.54 -26.66
N ALA A 78 18.48 -3.73 -26.96
CA ALA A 78 19.27 -4.84 -27.48
C ALA A 78 19.78 -4.57 -28.91
N GLU A 79 18.99 -3.91 -29.76
CA GLU A 79 19.41 -3.56 -31.13
C GLU A 79 20.40 -2.39 -31.20
N HIS A 80 20.30 -1.37 -30.33
CA HIS A 80 21.15 -0.17 -30.44
C HIS A 80 22.42 -0.19 -29.58
N TYR A 81 22.43 -0.86 -28.43
CA TYR A 81 23.48 -0.63 -27.42
C TYR A 81 24.30 -1.87 -27.03
N GLY A 82 23.90 -3.08 -27.45
CA GLY A 82 24.66 -4.32 -27.22
C GLY A 82 24.81 -4.74 -25.74
N ASP A 83 24.27 -3.95 -24.80
CA ASP A 83 24.22 -4.21 -23.37
C ASP A 83 22.85 -3.79 -22.83
N GLU A 84 22.09 -4.76 -22.34
CA GLU A 84 20.74 -4.59 -21.81
C GLU A 84 20.69 -3.76 -20.52
N ASN A 85 21.84 -3.46 -19.89
CA ASN A 85 21.92 -2.81 -18.58
C ASN A 85 22.22 -1.30 -18.62
N ILE A 86 22.59 -0.73 -19.78
CA ILE A 86 23.03 0.67 -19.89
C ILE A 86 21.98 1.68 -19.39
N LEU A 87 20.69 1.42 -19.61
CA LEU A 87 19.59 2.33 -19.27
C LEU A 87 19.04 2.15 -17.84
N TRP A 88 19.47 1.12 -17.12
CA TRP A 88 18.89 0.79 -15.81
C TRP A 88 19.13 1.87 -14.74
N PRO A 89 20.31 2.52 -14.66
CA PRO A 89 20.52 3.62 -13.70
C PRO A 89 19.57 4.81 -13.93
N GLU A 90 19.34 5.22 -15.18
CA GLU A 90 18.48 6.35 -15.53
C GLU A 90 16.99 6.06 -15.22
N LEU A 91 16.56 4.82 -15.45
CA LEU A 91 15.21 4.37 -15.08
C LEU A 91 15.02 4.35 -13.55
N ARG A 92 16.04 4.00 -12.77
CA ARG A 92 15.99 4.07 -11.30
C ARG A 92 15.85 5.52 -10.81
N GLU A 93 16.59 6.46 -11.39
CA GLU A 93 16.47 7.87 -11.02
C GLU A 93 15.10 8.45 -11.45
N THR A 94 14.59 8.06 -12.62
CA THR A 94 13.23 8.44 -13.07
C THR A 94 12.17 7.93 -12.10
N TRP A 95 12.29 6.67 -11.67
CA TRP A 95 11.39 6.08 -10.68
C TRP A 95 11.41 6.83 -9.35
N LYS A 96 12.61 7.15 -8.85
CA LYS A 96 12.80 7.91 -7.62
C LYS A 96 12.13 9.30 -7.71
N ALA A 97 12.29 10.01 -8.82
CA ALA A 97 11.63 11.29 -9.04
C ALA A 97 10.09 11.17 -9.02
N MET A 98 9.53 10.12 -9.64
CA MET A 98 8.08 9.86 -9.59
C MET A 98 7.57 9.59 -8.17
N VAL A 99 8.33 8.84 -7.37
CA VAL A 99 7.97 8.55 -5.97
C VAL A 99 8.05 9.81 -5.11
N GLU A 100 9.07 10.66 -5.28
CA GLU A 100 9.19 11.93 -4.55
C GLU A 100 8.07 12.92 -4.92
N ALA A 101 7.73 13.04 -6.20
CA ALA A 101 6.58 13.85 -6.63
C ALA A 101 5.27 13.34 -6.00
N ALA A 102 5.07 12.03 -5.94
CA ALA A 102 3.89 11.41 -5.32
C ALA A 102 3.81 11.61 -3.79
N ARG A 103 4.94 11.90 -3.12
CA ARG A 103 5.02 12.19 -1.68
C ARG A 103 4.65 13.64 -1.33
N GLY A 104 4.36 14.49 -2.32
CA GLY A 104 4.13 15.92 -2.13
C GLY A 104 5.40 16.76 -2.28
N GLY A 105 6.50 16.20 -2.79
CA GLY A 105 7.73 16.93 -3.09
C GLY A 105 7.61 17.97 -4.21
N ASN A 106 6.43 18.09 -4.85
CA ASN A 106 6.12 19.10 -5.85
C ASN A 106 5.23 20.24 -5.33
N ASP A 107 5.03 20.37 -4.00
CA ASP A 107 4.48 21.58 -3.39
C ASP A 107 5.52 22.73 -3.35
N GLU A 108 6.26 22.93 -4.45
CA GLU A 108 6.85 24.22 -4.79
C GLU A 108 5.81 25.01 -5.60
N SER A 109 4.71 25.36 -4.94
CA SER A 109 3.82 26.43 -5.38
C SER A 109 4.17 27.71 -4.63
N GLU A 110 5.03 28.53 -5.23
CA GLU A 110 4.86 29.98 -5.51
C GLU A 110 6.17 30.64 -5.93
#